data_AF-A0AAN5C5G2-F1
#
_entry.id   AF-A0AAN5C5G2-F1
#
_cell.length_a   1.000
_cell.length_b   1.000
_cell.length_c   1.000
_cell.angle_alpha   90.00
_cell.angle_beta   90.00
_cell.angle_gamma   90.00
#
_symmetry.space_group_name_H-M   'P 1'
#
loop_
_entity.id
_entity.type
_entity.pdbx_description
1 polymer ?
#
loop_
_entity_poly.entity_id
_entity_poly.type
_entity_poly.pdbx_seq_one_letter_code
_entity_poly.pdbx_strand_id
1 'polypeptide(L)'
;MKFLHYMRKPAENKEDASSLLEEKAALEQRKKDAEDLALQKEKQRDSKLRTIGNYVHDSVPVSNNEVGVYRSPKYSFGKGADMHHKDDNVVVKTWVPENVTVEKRDCLSHHEVLTRLDGYDPERGVKIVGHRGYCLTGYGLFLNLALINYGLEFLWGKGYKPNQPPQFMLKDMMAKTAQLEQFDEELYKVTESEDKSTDKYLIATSEQPLSALHDGEWLQDKDLPIK
;
A
#
# COMPACT_ATOMS: atom_id res chain seq x y z
N MET A 1 -80.10 -50.16 26.56
CA MET A 1 -78.68 -49.82 26.75
C MET A 1 -78.29 -48.80 25.68
N LYS A 2 -77.79 -47.64 26.10
CA LYS A 2 -77.49 -46.46 25.27
C LYS A 2 -76.19 -46.68 24.47
N PHE A 3 -76.24 -46.54 23.15
CA PHE A 3 -75.04 -46.25 22.34
C PHE A 3 -75.06 -44.76 22.00
N LEU A 4 -74.02 -44.06 22.47
CA LEU A 4 -73.84 -42.61 22.37
C LEU A 4 -73.75 -42.16 20.91
N HIS A 5 -74.64 -41.25 20.53
CA HIS A 5 -74.50 -40.39 19.37
C HIS A 5 -73.58 -39.22 19.77
N TYR A 6 -72.28 -39.30 19.46
CA TYR A 6 -71.35 -38.20 19.71
C TYR A 6 -71.16 -37.36 18.44
N MET A 7 -72.12 -36.46 18.17
CA MET A 7 -71.85 -35.27 17.36
C MET A 7 -71.25 -34.20 18.27
N ARG A 8 -69.99 -33.83 18.05
CA ARG A 8 -69.42 -32.60 18.63
C ARG A 8 -68.36 -31.96 17.73
N LYS A 9 -68.86 -30.99 16.95
CA LYS A 9 -68.30 -29.76 16.39
C LYS A 9 -66.95 -29.79 15.63
N PRO A 10 -66.88 -29.19 14.42
CA PRO A 10 -65.60 -28.88 13.78
C PRO A 10 -64.81 -27.91 14.67
N ALA A 11 -63.49 -28.10 14.74
CA ALA A 11 -62.60 -27.22 15.47
C ALA A 11 -62.53 -25.86 14.75
N GLU A 12 -63.41 -24.93 15.12
CA GLU A 12 -63.25 -23.51 14.86
C GLU A 12 -62.16 -22.98 15.80
N ASN A 13 -60.91 -23.09 15.35
CA ASN A 13 -59.88 -22.13 15.73
C ASN A 13 -58.84 -22.08 14.62
N LYS A 14 -59.27 -21.65 13.44
CA LYS A 14 -58.39 -20.98 12.49
C LYS A 14 -58.24 -19.56 13.01
N GLU A 15 -57.37 -19.35 13.99
CA GLU A 15 -56.93 -17.99 14.31
C GLU A 15 -56.40 -17.39 13.02
N ASP A 16 -56.99 -16.26 12.63
CA ASP A 16 -56.78 -15.61 11.36
C ASP A 16 -55.33 -15.10 11.29
N ALA A 17 -54.45 -15.92 10.70
CA ALA A 17 -53.03 -15.62 10.55
C ALA A 17 -52.77 -14.47 9.57
N SER A 18 -53.81 -13.84 9.00
CA SER A 18 -53.72 -12.64 8.19
C SER A 18 -52.90 -11.54 8.89
N SER A 19 -53.17 -11.31 10.18
CA SER A 19 -52.44 -10.31 11.00
C SER A 19 -50.95 -10.62 11.15
N LEU A 20 -50.59 -11.89 11.40
CA LEU A 20 -49.21 -12.34 11.55
C LEU A 20 -48.45 -12.36 10.21
N LEU A 21 -49.14 -12.60 9.09
CA LEU A 21 -48.56 -12.54 7.74
C LEU A 21 -48.28 -11.09 7.32
N GLU A 22 -49.16 -10.15 7.64
CA GLU A 22 -48.94 -8.71 7.45
C GLU A 22 -47.77 -8.21 8.30
N GLU A 23 -47.69 -8.65 9.57
CA GLU A 23 -46.60 -8.29 10.47
C GLU A 23 -45.25 -8.86 10.00
N LYS A 24 -45.22 -10.10 9.52
CA LYS A 24 -44.03 -10.70 8.90
C LYS A 24 -43.58 -9.93 7.66
N ALA A 25 -44.51 -9.57 6.77
CA ALA A 25 -44.18 -8.79 5.57
C ALA A 25 -43.64 -7.40 5.93
N ALA A 26 -44.21 -6.75 6.96
CA ALA A 26 -43.72 -5.48 7.48
C ALA A 26 -42.30 -5.61 8.10
N LEU A 27 -42.02 -6.71 8.79
CA LEU A 27 -40.70 -7.00 9.36
C LEU A 27 -39.66 -7.33 8.27
N GLU A 28 -40.01 -8.09 7.24
CA GLU A 28 -39.11 -8.36 6.10
C GLU A 28 -38.78 -7.07 5.35
N GLN A 29 -39.77 -6.19 5.14
CA GLN A 29 -39.53 -4.89 4.51
C GLN A 29 -38.63 -4.01 5.39
N ARG A 30 -38.90 -3.91 6.69
CA ARG A 30 -38.04 -3.17 7.64
C ARG A 30 -36.62 -3.71 7.69
N LYS A 31 -36.43 -5.03 7.64
CA LYS A 31 -35.10 -5.65 7.61
C LYS A 31 -34.35 -5.23 6.35
N LYS A 32 -35.00 -5.30 5.18
CA LYS A 32 -34.41 -4.88 3.91
C LYS A 32 -34.05 -3.39 3.92
N ASP A 33 -34.96 -2.54 4.40
CA ASP A 33 -34.70 -1.09 4.51
C ASP A 33 -33.52 -0.79 5.46
N ALA A 34 -33.38 -1.55 6.55
CA ALA A 34 -32.27 -1.43 7.48
C ALA A 34 -30.94 -1.91 6.88
N GLU A 35 -30.93 -3.00 6.11
CA GLU A 35 -29.76 -3.51 5.39
C GLU A 35 -29.31 -2.51 4.32
N ASP A 36 -30.25 -1.96 3.54
CA ASP A 36 -29.96 -0.94 2.52
C ASP A 36 -29.43 0.35 3.15
N LEU A 37 -30.01 0.79 4.28
CA LEU A 37 -29.52 1.93 5.04
C LEU A 37 -28.13 1.69 5.63
N ALA A 38 -27.85 0.49 6.14
CA ALA A 38 -26.54 0.11 6.65
C ALA A 38 -25.49 0.17 5.53
N LEU A 39 -25.79 -0.40 4.35
CA LEU A 39 -24.91 -0.37 3.19
C LEU A 39 -24.66 1.07 2.69
N GLN A 40 -25.68 1.93 2.69
CA GLN A 40 -25.50 3.35 2.36
C GLN A 40 -24.61 4.07 3.37
N LYS A 41 -24.82 3.85 4.68
CA LYS A 41 -24.01 4.46 5.73
C LYS A 41 -22.57 3.95 5.72
N GLU A 42 -22.35 2.68 5.41
CA GLU A 42 -21.03 2.09 5.22
C GLU A 42 -20.29 2.76 4.06
N LYS A 43 -20.93 2.90 2.89
CA LYS A 43 -20.34 3.64 1.75
C LYS A 43 -19.98 5.08 2.12
N GLN A 44 -20.85 5.77 2.85
CA GLN A 44 -20.59 7.14 3.31
C GLN A 44 -19.45 7.20 4.33
N ARG A 45 -19.39 6.25 5.26
CA ARG A 45 -18.32 6.10 6.24
C ARG A 45 -16.99 5.91 5.52
N ASP A 46 -16.91 4.95 4.61
CA ASP A 46 -15.66 4.60 3.92
C ASP A 46 -15.18 5.71 3.00
N SER A 47 -16.09 6.39 2.31
CA SER A 47 -15.78 7.58 1.53
C SER A 47 -15.17 8.68 2.43
N LYS A 48 -15.72 8.92 3.63
CA LYS A 48 -15.16 9.90 4.57
C LYS A 48 -13.85 9.43 5.19
N LEU A 49 -13.74 8.17 5.60
CA LEU A 49 -12.50 7.61 6.17
C LEU A 49 -11.33 7.72 5.19
N ARG A 50 -11.56 7.52 3.89
CA ARG A 50 -10.54 7.72 2.84
C ARG A 50 -10.04 9.17 2.72
N THR A 51 -10.79 10.14 3.25
CA THR A 51 -10.34 11.56 3.29
C THR A 51 -9.52 11.88 4.53
N ILE A 52 -9.56 11.02 5.55
CA ILE A 52 -8.73 11.15 6.74
C ILE A 52 -7.37 10.54 6.40
N GLY A 53 -6.35 11.40 6.26
CA GLY A 53 -4.97 10.95 6.06
C GLY A 53 -4.44 10.15 7.26
N ASN A 54 -3.25 9.56 7.10
CA ASN A 54 -2.60 8.83 8.19
C ASN A 54 -2.42 9.72 9.42
N TYR A 55 -2.72 9.18 10.60
CA TYR A 55 -2.37 9.83 11.86
C TYR A 55 -0.86 9.81 11.99
N VAL A 56 -0.30 11.00 11.89
CA VAL A 56 1.13 11.20 11.99
C VAL A 56 1.52 11.15 13.48
N HIS A 57 2.56 10.39 13.82
CA HIS A 57 3.07 10.35 15.20
C HIS A 57 3.56 11.74 15.63
N ASP A 58 3.41 12.10 16.92
CA ASP A 58 3.77 13.43 17.46
C ASP A 58 5.23 13.84 17.19
N SER A 59 6.11 12.86 16.96
CA SER A 59 7.52 13.09 16.64
C SER A 59 7.78 13.45 15.18
N VAL A 60 6.80 13.34 14.28
CA VAL A 60 6.99 13.71 12.88
C VAL A 60 6.94 15.23 12.79
N PRO A 61 8.01 15.86 12.30
CA PRO A 61 8.01 17.31 12.10
C PRO A 61 6.85 17.71 11.18
N VAL A 62 5.97 18.58 11.67
CA VAL A 62 4.94 19.19 10.83
C VAL A 62 5.63 20.19 9.93
N SER A 63 5.92 19.77 8.71
CA SER A 63 6.36 20.65 7.64
C SER A 63 5.12 21.31 7.06
N ASN A 64 4.90 22.62 7.29
CA ASN A 64 3.79 23.40 6.72
C ASN A 64 3.97 23.69 5.22
N ASN A 65 4.71 22.81 4.52
CA ASN A 65 5.43 23.13 3.31
C ASN A 65 4.97 22.26 2.13
N GLU A 66 4.16 21.22 2.40
CA GLU A 66 3.52 20.42 1.37
C GLU A 66 2.24 21.13 0.91
N VAL A 67 2.33 21.73 -0.26
CA VAL A 67 1.23 22.41 -0.94
C VAL A 67 0.17 21.37 -1.31
N GLY A 68 -0.86 21.17 -0.46
CA GLY A 68 -2.06 20.43 -0.89
C GLY A 68 -2.79 19.54 0.12
N VAL A 69 -2.33 19.39 1.37
CA VAL A 69 -3.06 18.52 2.31
C VAL A 69 -4.22 19.28 2.98
N TYR A 70 -5.44 18.84 2.63
CA TYR A 70 -6.75 19.14 3.21
C TYR A 70 -6.79 20.07 4.44
N ARG A 71 -7.39 21.25 4.27
CA ARG A 71 -7.72 22.20 5.35
C ARG A 71 -8.60 21.54 6.41
N SER A 72 -7.99 21.08 7.51
CA SER A 72 -8.73 20.78 8.74
C SER A 72 -8.77 22.03 9.64
N PRO A 73 -9.91 22.42 10.24
CA PRO A 73 -10.12 23.75 10.84
C PRO A 73 -9.32 24.06 12.13
N LYS A 74 -8.39 23.20 12.56
CA LYS A 74 -7.70 23.38 13.85
C LYS A 74 -6.40 24.19 13.80
N TYR A 75 -5.88 24.53 12.63
CA TYR A 75 -4.63 25.28 12.50
C TYR A 75 -4.75 26.39 11.47
N SER A 76 -4.90 27.61 11.95
CA SER A 76 -4.91 28.83 11.15
C SER A 76 -3.46 29.29 10.95
N PHE A 77 -2.87 29.14 9.76
CA PHE A 77 -1.59 29.78 9.47
C PHE A 77 -1.51 30.39 8.07
N GLY A 78 -1.23 31.70 8.09
CA GLY A 78 -0.42 32.52 7.19
C GLY A 78 -0.44 32.26 5.69
N LYS A 79 -0.79 33.30 4.91
CA LYS A 79 -0.35 33.46 3.52
C LYS A 79 1.18 33.54 3.49
N GLY A 80 1.82 32.68 2.70
CA GLY A 80 3.23 32.79 2.34
C GLY A 80 3.63 31.57 1.53
N ALA A 81 3.99 31.78 0.27
CA ALA A 81 4.49 30.75 -0.62
C ALA A 81 5.98 30.59 -0.36
N ASP A 82 6.44 29.41 0.08
CA ASP A 82 7.86 29.08 0.09
C ASP A 82 8.05 27.64 -0.42
N MET A 83 8.82 27.53 -1.50
CA MET A 83 9.19 26.32 -2.22
C MET A 83 10.47 25.80 -1.58
N HIS A 84 10.41 24.70 -0.80
CA HIS A 84 11.55 24.30 0.03
C HIS A 84 12.62 23.53 -0.74
N HIS A 85 13.87 24.00 -0.61
CA HIS A 85 15.09 23.38 -1.10
C HIS A 85 15.57 22.26 -0.14
N LYS A 86 16.33 21.29 -0.65
CA LYS A 86 16.95 20.17 0.13
C LYS A 86 17.84 20.61 1.30
N ASP A 87 18.11 21.92 1.41
CA ASP A 87 19.03 22.53 2.37
C ASP A 87 18.43 22.71 3.77
N ASP A 88 17.11 22.56 3.93
CA ASP A 88 16.42 22.70 5.24
C ASP A 88 16.42 21.40 6.07
N ASN A 89 17.09 20.34 5.60
CA ASN A 89 17.11 19.06 6.30
C ASN A 89 17.95 19.11 7.59
N VAL A 90 17.33 18.78 8.72
CA VAL A 90 18.01 18.72 10.02
C VAL A 90 18.91 17.48 10.12
N VAL A 91 20.19 17.69 10.45
CA VAL A 91 21.14 16.60 10.69
C VAL A 91 20.87 15.97 12.06
N VAL A 92 20.36 14.73 12.08
CA VAL A 92 20.04 13.99 13.32
C VAL A 92 21.27 13.31 13.93
N LYS A 93 22.14 12.73 13.09
CA LYS A 93 23.33 12.01 13.53
C LYS A 93 24.40 11.97 12.43
N THR A 94 25.66 12.04 12.84
CA THR A 94 26.83 11.79 11.97
C THR A 94 27.60 10.60 12.52
N TRP A 95 28.10 9.73 11.63
CA TRP A 95 28.90 8.57 12.00
C TRP A 95 30.14 8.46 11.11
N VAL A 96 31.28 8.16 11.72
CA VAL A 96 32.57 7.92 11.06
C VAL A 96 33.21 6.72 11.77
N PRO A 97 33.86 5.78 11.05
CA PRO A 97 34.59 4.69 11.69
C PRO A 97 35.71 5.21 12.61
N GLU A 98 36.00 4.49 13.69
CA GLU A 98 37.13 4.81 14.56
C GLU A 98 38.43 4.85 13.75
N ASN A 99 39.25 5.88 13.98
CA ASN A 99 40.53 6.11 13.30
C ASN A 99 40.46 6.43 11.80
N VAL A 100 39.28 6.79 11.25
CA VAL A 100 39.16 7.28 9.87
C VAL A 100 38.90 8.78 9.87
N THR A 101 39.79 9.54 9.23
CA THR A 101 39.56 10.96 8.93
C THR A 101 39.01 11.08 7.51
N VAL A 102 37.80 11.62 7.36
CA VAL A 102 37.21 11.87 6.03
C VAL A 102 37.85 13.11 5.44
N GLU A 103 38.86 12.92 4.60
CA GLU A 103 39.49 13.99 3.83
C GLU A 103 38.96 13.98 2.40
N LYS A 104 38.56 15.15 1.89
CA LYS A 104 38.18 15.31 0.50
C LYS A 104 39.45 15.33 -0.35
N ARG A 105 39.89 14.14 -0.78
CA ARG A 105 41.02 13.96 -1.70
C ARG A 105 40.54 14.10 -3.14
N ASP A 106 41.50 14.26 -4.06
CA ASP A 106 41.26 14.13 -5.50
C ASP A 106 41.03 12.64 -5.82
N CYS A 107 39.80 12.20 -5.61
CA CYS A 107 39.37 10.82 -5.82
C CYS A 107 38.68 10.71 -7.18
N LEU A 108 38.94 9.60 -7.88
CA LEU A 108 38.17 9.24 -9.06
C LEU A 108 36.68 9.10 -8.69
N SER A 109 35.83 9.51 -9.62
CA SER A 109 34.39 9.30 -9.49
C SER A 109 34.03 7.81 -9.58
N HIS A 110 32.87 7.42 -9.03
CA HIS A 110 32.45 6.01 -9.02
C HIS A 110 32.38 5.38 -10.42
N HIS A 111 32.05 6.17 -11.46
CA HIS A 111 31.91 5.67 -12.82
C HIS A 111 33.29 5.44 -13.46
N GLU A 112 34.25 6.34 -13.24
CA GLU A 112 35.64 6.16 -13.71
C GLU A 112 36.30 4.95 -13.04
N VAL A 113 36.07 4.76 -11.74
CA VAL A 113 36.57 3.59 -11.03
C VAL A 113 35.98 2.31 -11.62
N LEU A 114 34.67 2.25 -11.80
CA LEU A 114 34.00 1.05 -12.30
C LEU A 114 34.36 0.75 -13.76
N THR A 115 34.57 1.77 -14.60
CA THR A 115 35.06 1.60 -15.98
C THR A 115 36.49 1.04 -15.98
N ARG A 116 37.39 1.56 -15.14
CA ARG A 116 38.78 1.07 -15.05
C ARG A 116 38.89 -0.35 -14.53
N LEU A 117 37.93 -0.78 -13.70
CA LEU A 117 37.84 -2.14 -13.17
C LEU A 117 37.18 -3.13 -14.14
N ASP A 118 36.76 -2.68 -15.33
CA ASP A 118 35.95 -3.47 -16.26
C ASP A 118 34.69 -4.05 -15.58
N GLY A 119 34.14 -3.29 -14.62
CA GLY A 119 33.04 -3.69 -13.75
C GLY A 119 31.65 -3.39 -14.31
N TYR A 120 31.56 -2.55 -15.35
CA TYR A 120 30.32 -2.30 -16.08
C TYR A 120 30.59 -1.79 -17.50
N ASP A 121 29.60 -1.97 -18.36
CA ASP A 121 29.59 -1.54 -19.77
C ASP A 121 28.39 -0.61 -20.02
N PRO A 122 28.60 0.72 -19.99
CA PRO A 122 27.54 1.69 -20.29
C PRO A 122 27.28 1.81 -21.80
N GLU A 123 28.28 1.60 -22.66
CA GLU A 123 28.12 1.78 -24.11
C GLU A 123 27.19 0.74 -24.70
N ARG A 124 27.40 -0.54 -24.37
CA ARG A 124 26.51 -1.63 -24.80
C ARG A 124 25.17 -1.58 -24.09
N GLY A 125 25.14 -1.13 -22.84
CA GLY A 125 23.88 -0.91 -22.11
C GLY A 125 22.98 0.11 -22.79
N VAL A 126 23.51 1.29 -23.12
CA VAL A 126 22.77 2.33 -23.85
C VAL A 126 22.33 1.86 -25.22
N LYS A 127 23.16 1.08 -25.92
CA LYS A 127 22.79 0.48 -27.20
C LYS A 127 21.57 -0.45 -27.11
N ILE A 128 21.38 -1.14 -25.99
CA ILE A 128 20.30 -2.13 -25.80
C ILE A 128 18.98 -1.47 -25.36
N VAL A 129 19.02 -0.57 -24.36
CA VAL A 129 17.81 -0.06 -23.69
C VAL A 129 17.67 1.47 -23.75
N GLY A 130 18.65 2.18 -24.31
CA GLY A 130 18.65 3.64 -24.41
C GLY A 130 19.23 4.35 -23.19
N HIS A 131 18.81 5.59 -22.96
CA HIS A 131 19.37 6.47 -21.92
C HIS A 131 19.37 5.80 -20.53
N ARG A 132 20.50 5.92 -19.81
CA ARG A 132 20.80 5.27 -18.51
C ARG A 132 20.91 3.73 -18.54
N GLY A 133 20.94 3.10 -19.70
CA GLY A 133 21.25 1.68 -19.84
C GLY A 133 22.69 1.34 -19.45
N TYR A 134 22.89 0.24 -18.74
CA TYR A 134 24.21 -0.30 -18.40
C TYR A 134 24.16 -1.82 -18.25
N CYS A 135 25.30 -2.50 -18.42
CA CYS A 135 25.47 -3.90 -18.07
C CYS A 135 26.54 -4.03 -16.99
N LEU A 136 26.28 -4.76 -15.90
CA LEU A 136 27.32 -5.09 -14.93
C LEU A 136 28.15 -6.27 -15.45
N THR A 137 29.48 -6.17 -15.31
CA THR A 137 30.45 -7.16 -15.81
C THR A 137 31.47 -7.50 -14.72
N GLY A 138 32.10 -8.67 -14.84
CA GLY A 138 33.19 -9.10 -13.95
C GLY A 138 32.87 -8.91 -12.46
N TYR A 139 33.77 -8.20 -11.77
CA TYR A 139 33.62 -7.92 -10.34
C TYR A 139 32.48 -6.96 -9.98
N GLY A 140 31.97 -6.15 -10.92
CA GLY A 140 30.80 -5.30 -10.66
C GLY A 140 29.53 -6.11 -10.43
N LEU A 141 29.33 -7.18 -11.21
CA LEU A 141 28.23 -8.12 -11.00
C LEU A 141 28.37 -8.87 -9.67
N PHE A 142 29.57 -9.39 -9.37
CA PHE A 142 29.81 -10.10 -8.12
C PHE A 142 29.61 -9.21 -6.89
N LEU A 143 30.06 -7.95 -6.94
CA LEU A 143 29.84 -7.00 -5.86
C LEU A 143 28.36 -6.72 -5.63
N ASN A 144 27.57 -6.54 -6.70
CA ASN A 144 26.13 -6.36 -6.60
C ASN A 144 25.45 -7.55 -5.89
N LEU A 145 25.76 -8.77 -6.30
CA LEU A 145 25.23 -9.98 -5.67
C LEU A 145 25.68 -10.12 -4.21
N ALA A 146 26.93 -9.78 -3.90
CA ALA A 146 27.46 -9.81 -2.54
C ALA A 146 26.73 -8.82 -1.62
N LEU A 147 26.44 -7.61 -2.10
CA LEU A 147 25.67 -6.61 -1.34
C LEU A 147 24.23 -7.05 -1.08
N ILE A 148 23.56 -7.62 -2.08
CA ILE A 148 22.20 -8.17 -1.92
C ILE A 148 22.19 -9.27 -0.87
N ASN A 149 23.11 -10.24 -0.97
CA ASN A 149 23.19 -11.35 -0.03
C ASN A 149 23.54 -10.89 1.38
N TYR A 150 24.49 -9.96 1.53
CA TYR A 150 24.84 -9.38 2.82
C TYR A 150 23.64 -8.67 3.47
N GLY A 151 22.89 -7.86 2.70
CA GLY A 151 21.70 -7.18 3.20
C GLY A 151 20.62 -8.16 3.66
N LEU A 152 20.38 -9.22 2.89
CA LEU A 152 19.43 -10.28 3.22
C LEU A 152 19.85 -11.03 4.49
N GLU A 153 21.11 -11.47 4.59
CA GLU A 153 21.63 -12.18 5.76
C GLU A 153 21.61 -11.29 7.01
N PHE A 154 21.97 -10.02 6.87
CA PHE A 154 21.95 -9.04 7.95
C PHE A 154 20.55 -8.83 8.53
N LEU A 155 19.51 -8.74 7.68
CA LEU A 155 18.12 -8.60 8.12
C LEU A 155 17.55 -9.92 8.63
N TRP A 156 17.90 -11.05 8.02
CA TRP A 156 17.55 -12.39 8.51
C TRP A 156 18.04 -12.61 9.93
N GLY A 157 19.30 -12.25 10.22
CA GLY A 157 19.87 -12.31 11.56
C GLY A 157 19.16 -11.42 12.60
N LYS A 158 18.36 -10.45 12.15
CA LYS A 158 17.51 -9.59 12.99
C LYS A 158 16.05 -10.05 13.09
N GLY A 159 15.73 -11.21 12.51
CA GLY A 159 14.39 -11.81 12.56
C GLY A 159 13.42 -11.29 11.51
N TYR A 160 13.89 -10.64 10.44
CA TYR A 160 13.07 -10.30 9.28
C TYR A 160 12.88 -11.53 8.38
N LYS A 161 11.70 -11.68 7.78
CA LYS A 161 11.40 -12.74 6.83
C LYS A 161 11.81 -12.32 5.40
N PRO A 162 12.74 -13.02 4.73
CA PRO A 162 13.14 -12.73 3.36
C PRO A 162 11.96 -12.99 2.45
N ASN A 163 11.63 -11.99 1.63
CA ASN A 163 10.53 -12.07 0.69
C ASN A 163 10.95 -11.40 -0.61
N GLN A 164 10.87 -12.15 -1.71
CA GLN A 164 11.05 -11.61 -3.04
C GLN A 164 9.66 -11.44 -3.68
N PRO A 165 9.08 -10.23 -3.65
CA PRO A 165 7.77 -10.00 -4.23
C PRO A 165 7.81 -10.02 -5.77
N PRO A 166 6.65 -10.17 -6.43
CA PRO A 166 6.53 -9.95 -7.87
C PRO A 166 7.05 -8.57 -8.28
N GLN A 167 7.72 -8.51 -9.44
CA GLN A 167 8.31 -7.27 -9.98
C GLN A 167 7.29 -6.41 -10.74
N PHE A 168 6.05 -6.87 -10.82
CA PHE A 168 4.93 -6.16 -11.42
C PHE A 168 3.68 -6.32 -10.55
N MET A 169 2.84 -5.30 -10.53
CA MET A 169 1.60 -5.27 -9.77
C MET A 169 0.41 -4.94 -10.67
N LEU A 170 -0.76 -5.45 -10.29
CA LEU A 170 -2.03 -5.03 -10.88
C LEU A 170 -2.26 -3.54 -10.62
N LYS A 171 -2.87 -2.84 -11.59
CA LYS A 171 -3.20 -1.42 -11.45
C LYS A 171 -3.93 -1.09 -10.15
N ASP A 172 -4.95 -1.87 -9.82
CA ASP A 172 -5.78 -1.66 -8.63
C ASP A 172 -5.00 -1.84 -7.32
N MET A 173 -4.00 -2.74 -7.30
CA MET A 173 -3.15 -2.95 -6.13
C MET A 173 -2.11 -1.84 -6.01
N MET A 174 -1.48 -1.46 -7.12
CA MET A 174 -0.55 -0.34 -7.13
C MET A 174 -1.24 0.93 -6.62
N ALA A 175 -2.47 1.21 -7.09
CA ALA A 175 -3.31 2.37 -6.70
C ALA A 175 -3.60 2.49 -5.19
N LYS A 176 -3.48 1.40 -4.44
CA LYS A 176 -3.63 1.40 -2.98
C LYS A 176 -2.35 1.81 -2.24
N THR A 177 -1.19 1.66 -2.89
CA THR A 177 0.13 1.77 -2.25
C THR A 177 0.90 3.02 -2.67
N ALA A 178 0.65 3.54 -3.87
CA ALA A 178 1.29 4.76 -4.38
C ALA A 178 0.28 5.91 -4.48
N GLN A 179 0.75 7.15 -4.44
CA GLN A 179 -0.09 8.31 -4.69
C GLN A 179 -0.36 8.43 -6.20
N LEU A 180 -1.62 8.74 -6.57
CA LEU A 180 -2.11 8.79 -7.96
C LEU A 180 -1.23 9.62 -8.92
N GLU A 181 -0.55 10.65 -8.41
CA GLU A 181 0.34 11.51 -9.21
C GLU A 181 1.67 10.82 -9.61
N GLN A 182 2.13 9.83 -8.83
CA GLN A 182 3.33 9.05 -9.14
C GLN A 182 3.11 8.00 -10.25
N PHE A 183 1.86 7.73 -10.64
CA PHE A 183 1.54 6.65 -11.57
C PHE A 183 1.96 6.92 -13.01
N ASP A 184 1.74 8.15 -13.47
CA ASP A 184 1.86 8.46 -14.89
C ASP A 184 3.27 8.92 -15.28
N GLU A 185 4.07 9.42 -14.33
CA GLU A 185 5.42 9.91 -14.61
C GLU A 185 6.53 8.91 -14.26
N GLU A 186 6.36 8.08 -13.21
CA GLU A 186 7.45 7.26 -12.67
C GLU A 186 7.35 5.76 -12.97
N LEU A 187 6.17 5.23 -13.33
CA LEU A 187 5.94 3.80 -13.44
C LEU A 187 5.90 3.29 -14.89
N TYR A 188 6.66 2.24 -15.17
CA TYR A 188 6.59 1.54 -16.44
C TYR A 188 5.35 0.65 -16.51
N LYS A 189 4.51 0.91 -17.51
CA LYS A 189 3.31 0.12 -17.79
C LYS A 189 3.62 -1.08 -18.69
N VAL A 190 3.12 -2.25 -18.30
CA VAL A 190 3.19 -3.50 -19.05
C VAL A 190 1.79 -3.87 -19.53
N THR A 191 1.60 -3.82 -20.85
CA THR A 191 0.33 -4.12 -21.53
C THR A 191 0.44 -5.47 -22.24
N GLU A 192 -0.41 -6.42 -21.89
CA GLU A 192 -0.41 -7.77 -22.48
C GLU A 192 -1.35 -7.87 -23.70
N SER A 193 -2.41 -7.07 -23.73
CA SER A 193 -3.38 -7.00 -24.82
C SER A 193 -3.95 -5.59 -24.98
N GLU A 194 -4.82 -5.37 -25.97
CA GLU A 194 -5.60 -4.12 -26.09
C GLU A 194 -6.58 -3.91 -24.91
N ASP A 195 -6.85 -4.96 -24.14
CA ASP A 195 -7.69 -4.86 -22.95
C ASP A 195 -6.90 -4.27 -21.76
N LYS A 196 -7.24 -3.01 -21.46
CA LYS A 196 -6.69 -2.24 -20.33
C LYS A 196 -7.00 -2.85 -18.96
N SER A 197 -7.92 -3.81 -18.87
CA SER A 197 -8.19 -4.55 -17.62
C SER A 197 -7.00 -5.42 -17.18
N THR A 198 -6.13 -5.79 -18.13
CA THR A 198 -4.96 -6.64 -17.90
C THR A 198 -3.65 -5.87 -17.65
N ASP A 199 -3.75 -4.54 -17.57
CA ASP A 199 -2.62 -3.65 -17.38
C ASP A 199 -1.91 -3.91 -16.05
N LYS A 200 -0.59 -4.09 -16.12
CA LYS A 200 0.29 -4.24 -14.97
C LYS A 200 1.33 -3.11 -14.97
N TYR A 201 1.91 -2.83 -13.81
CA TYR A 201 2.95 -1.81 -13.65
C TYR A 201 4.18 -2.43 -13.01
N LEU A 202 5.38 -2.10 -13.50
CA LEU A 202 6.62 -2.47 -12.82
C LEU A 202 6.72 -1.73 -11.49
N ILE A 203 7.23 -2.42 -10.48
CA ILE A 203 7.44 -1.84 -9.17
C ILE A 203 8.64 -0.88 -9.21
N ALA A 204 8.53 0.24 -8.49
CA ALA A 204 9.67 1.15 -8.25
C ALA A 204 10.50 0.70 -7.05
N THR A 205 9.86 0.03 -6.09
CA THR A 205 10.47 -0.48 -4.86
C THR A 205 9.72 -1.72 -4.38
N SER A 206 10.37 -2.59 -3.61
CA SER A 206 9.73 -3.77 -2.99
C SER A 206 8.70 -3.41 -1.93
N GLU A 207 8.71 -2.19 -1.39
CA GLU A 207 7.72 -1.70 -0.43
C GLU A 207 6.29 -1.75 -1.01
N GLN A 208 6.11 -1.42 -2.29
CA GLN A 208 4.81 -1.40 -2.95
C GLN A 208 4.11 -2.78 -2.87
N PRO A 209 4.71 -3.88 -3.36
CA PRO A 209 4.07 -5.18 -3.24
C PRO A 209 4.10 -5.75 -1.82
N LEU A 210 5.08 -5.40 -0.98
CA LEU A 210 5.12 -5.86 0.42
C LEU A 210 4.00 -5.24 1.27
N SER A 211 3.68 -3.97 1.06
CA SER A 211 2.56 -3.31 1.75
C SER A 211 1.19 -3.83 1.31
N ALA A 212 1.06 -4.23 0.04
CA ALA A 212 -0.15 -4.87 -0.48
C ALA A 212 -0.27 -6.37 -0.10
N LEU A 213 0.74 -6.97 0.53
CA LEU A 213 0.79 -8.42 0.77
C LEU A 213 -0.37 -8.93 1.64
N HIS A 214 -0.83 -8.09 2.58
CA HIS A 214 -1.91 -8.40 3.52
C HIS A 214 -3.23 -7.69 3.14
N ASP A 215 -3.41 -7.30 1.88
CA ASP A 215 -4.64 -6.66 1.41
C ASP A 215 -5.85 -7.60 1.61
N GLY A 216 -6.86 -7.11 2.35
CA GLY A 216 -8.06 -7.89 2.68
C GLY A 216 -7.88 -8.89 3.83
N GLU A 217 -6.73 -8.92 4.50
CA GLU A 217 -6.48 -9.77 5.66
C GLU A 217 -6.79 -9.06 6.99
N TRP A 218 -7.26 -9.81 7.98
CA TRP A 218 -7.43 -9.33 9.35
C TRP A 218 -6.34 -9.93 10.26
N LEU A 219 -5.35 -9.13 10.61
CA LEU A 219 -4.23 -9.54 11.46
C LEU A 219 -4.65 -9.58 12.94
N GLN A 220 -4.15 -10.57 13.69
CA GLN A 220 -4.35 -10.64 15.14
C GLN A 220 -3.14 -10.07 15.87
N ASP A 221 -3.31 -9.61 17.11
CA ASP A 221 -2.21 -9.05 17.91
C ASP A 221 -1.03 -10.02 18.08
N LYS A 222 -1.32 -11.33 18.13
CA LYS A 222 -0.30 -12.40 18.22
C LYS A 222 0.56 -12.54 16.96
N ASP A 223 0.09 -12.04 15.81
CA ASP A 223 0.80 -12.14 14.53
C ASP A 223 1.76 -10.95 14.33
N LEU A 224 1.65 -9.91 15.18
CA LEU A 224 2.44 -8.69 15.13
C LEU A 224 3.59 -8.72 16.17
N PRO A 225 4.75 -8.09 15.88
CA PRO A 225 5.08 -7.38 14.65
C PRO A 225 5.51 -8.33 13.52
N ILE A 226 4.99 -8.10 12.30
CA ILE A 226 5.48 -8.75 11.09
C ILE A 226 6.71 -7.97 10.60
N LYS A 227 7.79 -8.69 10.30
CA LYS A 227 9.06 -8.14 9.85
C LYS A 227 9.55 -8.90 8.63
#